data_AF-A0A832UXJ7-F1
#
_entry.id   AF-A0A832UXJ7-F1
#
_cell.length_a   1.000
_cell.length_b   1.000
_cell.length_c   1.000
_cell.angle_alpha   90.00
_cell.angle_beta   90.00
_cell.angle_gamma   90.00
#
_symmetry.space_group_name_H-M   'P 1'
#
loop_
_entity.id
_entity.type
_entity.pdbx_description
1 polymer ?
#
loop_
_entity_poly.entity_id
_entity_poly.type
_entity_poly.pdbx_seq_one_letter_code
_entity_poly.pdbx_strand_id
1 'polypeptide(L)' 'MSKILKCKKCSTYTMQAKCPNCGAATITAEPAKFSPDDKYGKHRRLYKKQLAMK' A
#
# COMPACT_ATOMS: atom_id res chain seq x y z
N MET A 1 9.97 10.01 13.01
CA MET A 1 9.34 8.66 13.02
C MET A 1 9.81 7.90 11.79
N SER A 2 10.62 6.87 11.98
CA SER A 2 11.10 6.00 10.90
C SER A 2 9.97 5.09 10.41
N LYS A 3 9.41 5.36 9.22
CA LYS A 3 8.43 4.48 8.58
C LYS A 3 9.15 3.35 7.88
N ILE A 4 8.85 2.12 8.26
CA ILE A 4 9.33 0.93 7.54
C ILE A 4 8.62 0.90 6.18
N LEU A 5 9.40 0.87 5.10
CA LEU A 5 8.92 0.74 3.73
C LEU A 5 9.19 -0.68 3.22
N LYS A 6 8.38 -1.12 2.26
CA LYS A 6 8.49 -2.41 1.60
C LYS A 6 8.53 -2.22 0.08
N CYS A 7 9.43 -2.93 -0.58
CA CYS A 7 9.43 -2.99 -2.03
C CYS A 7 8.30 -3.89 -2.55
N LYS A 8 7.47 -3.38 -3.47
CA LYS A 8 6.38 -4.17 -4.07
C LYS A 8 6.88 -5.24 -5.07
N LYS A 9 8.08 -5.09 -5.63
CA LYS A 9 8.65 -6.04 -6.60
C LYS A 9 9.36 -7.23 -5.95
N CYS A 10 10.27 -6.96 -5.00
CA CYS A 10 11.13 -7.98 -4.39
C CYS A 10 10.84 -8.24 -2.90
N SER A 11 9.81 -7.60 -2.34
CA SER A 11 9.38 -7.76 -0.94
C SER A 11 10.40 -7.41 0.15
N THR A 12 11.55 -6.83 -0.21
CA THR A 12 12.58 -6.36 0.75
C THR A 12 12.08 -5.17 1.55
N TYR A 13 12.32 -5.18 2.86
CA TYR A 13 12.08 -4.03 3.74
C TYR A 13 13.26 -3.07 3.72
N THR A 14 12.97 -1.77 3.75
CA THR A 14 13.98 -0.70 3.74
C THR A 14 13.40 0.57 4.37
N MET A 15 14.26 1.52 4.74
CA MET A 15 13.86 2.87 5.13
C MET A 15 14.03 3.88 3.98
N GLN A 16 14.58 3.45 2.85
CA GLN A 16 14.82 4.29 1.68
C GLN A 16 13.61 4.29 0.74
N ALA A 17 13.35 5.41 0.07
CA ALA A 17 12.24 5.55 -0.90
C ALA A 17 12.40 4.69 -2.17
N LYS A 18 13.63 4.26 -2.46
CA LYS A 18 13.97 3.33 -3.55
C LYS A 18 14.56 2.07 -2.95
N CYS A 19 14.21 0.93 -3.53
CA CYS A 19 14.72 -0.36 -3.11
C CYS A 19 16.20 -0.49 -3.48
N PRO A 20 17.10 -0.82 -2.54
CA PRO A 20 18.53 -0.98 -2.85
C PRO A 20 18.84 -2.20 -3.73
N ASN A 21 17.95 -3.20 -3.78
CA ASN A 21 18.17 -4.42 -4.57
C ASN A 21 17.67 -4.27 -6.03
N CYS A 22 16.48 -3.69 -6.23
CA CYS A 22 15.86 -3.65 -7.57
C CYS A 22 15.57 -2.24 -8.10
N GLY A 23 15.92 -1.19 -7.36
CA GLY A 23 15.70 0.22 -7.74
C GLY A 23 14.24 0.68 -7.77
N ALA A 24 13.26 -0.22 -7.53
CA ALA A 24 11.85 0.12 -7.57
C ALA A 24 11.43 1.03 -6.40
N ALA A 25 10.38 1.83 -6.61
CA ALA A 25 9.79 2.65 -5.56
C ALA A 25 9.22 1.77 -4.44
N THR A 26 9.51 2.13 -3.20
CA THR A 26 9.04 1.44 -2.00
C THR A 26 7.76 2.08 -1.48
N ILE A 27 6.90 1.27 -0.86
CA ILE A 27 5.62 1.71 -0.28
C ILE A 27 5.61 1.51 1.22
N THR A 28 4.76 2.22 1.94
CA THR A 28 4.56 2.00 3.39
C THR A 28 4.17 0.54 3.64
N ALA A 29 4.87 -0.13 4.55
CA ALA A 29 4.58 -1.52 4.90
C ALA A 29 3.29 -1.66 5.72
N GLU A 30 2.97 -0.64 6.52
CA GLU A 30 1.78 -0.61 7.37
C GLU A 30 0.49 -0.52 6.55
N PRO A 31 -0.56 -1.28 6.91
CA PRO A 31 -1.86 -1.16 6.29
C PRO A 31 -2.52 0.19 6.65
N ALA A 32 -3.53 0.58 5.86
CA ALA A 32 -4.38 1.70 6.21
C ALA A 32 -5.14 1.40 7.53
N LYS A 33 -5.30 2.41 8.38
CA LYS A 33 -6.04 2.29 9.64
C LYS A 33 -7.50 1.89 9.38
N PHE A 34 -8.00 0.95 10.16
CA PHE A 34 -9.42 0.57 10.14
C PHE A 34 -10.25 1.54 10.99
N SER A 35 -11.46 1.87 10.53
CA SER A 35 -12.45 2.64 11.27
C SER A 35 -13.79 1.92 11.16
N PRO A 36 -14.51 1.66 12.28
CA PRO A 36 -15.83 1.04 12.24
C PRO A 36 -16.88 1.85 11.46
N ASP A 37 -16.79 3.19 11.52
CA ASP A 37 -17.71 4.10 10.84
C ASP A 37 -17.54 4.10 9.31
N ASP A 38 -16.31 3.84 8.83
CA ASP A 38 -15.95 3.65 7.42
C ASP A 38 -16.75 4.52 6.40
N LYS A 39 -16.73 5.84 6.59
CA LYS A 39 -17.51 6.82 5.79
C LYS A 39 -17.42 6.62 4.27
N TYR A 40 -16.25 6.19 3.78
CA TYR A 40 -16.00 5.96 2.34
C TYR A 40 -16.07 4.48 1.93
N GLY A 41 -16.60 3.61 2.78
CA GLY A 41 -16.68 2.17 2.54
C GLY A 41 -17.45 1.79 1.28
N LYS A 42 -18.58 2.47 1.01
CA LYS A 42 -19.37 2.26 -0.22
C LYS A 42 -18.54 2.53 -1.47
N HIS A 43 -17.86 3.68 -1.52
CA HIS A 43 -17.01 4.06 -2.65
C HIS A 43 -15.84 3.10 -2.83
N ARG A 44 -15.16 2.72 -1.74
CA ARG A 44 -14.04 1.75 -1.78
C ARG A 44 -14.48 0.41 -2.37
N ARG A 45 -15.67 -0.10 -2.00
CA ARG A 45 -16.20 -1.36 -2.53
C ARG A 45 -16.59 -1.25 -4.01
N LEU A 46 -17.23 -0.15 -4.42
CA LEU A 46 -17.59 0.08 -5.83
C LEU A 46 -16.33 0.16 -6.72
N TYR A 47 -15.31 0.91 -6.30
CA TYR A 47 -14.06 1.01 -7.03
C TYR A 47 -13.35 -0.35 -7.15
N LYS A 48 -13.31 -1.15 -6.07
CA LYS A 48 -12.77 -2.52 -6.13
C LYS A 48 -13.53 -3.41 -7.12
N LYS A 49 -14.86 -3.30 -7.19
CA LYS A 49 -15.67 -4.03 -8.17
C LYS A 49 -15.34 -3.61 -9.60
N GLN A 50 -15.21 -2.31 -9.87
CA GLN A 50 -14.81 -1.79 -11.17
C GLN A 50 -13.43 -2.28 -11.60
N LEU A 51 -12.46 -2.28 -10.67
CA LEU A 51 -11.11 -2.82 -10.93
C LEU A 51 -11.11 -4.33 -11.22
N ALA A 52 -12.04 -5.10 -10.64
CA ALA A 52 -12.12 -6.54 -10.85
C ALA A 52 -12.86 -6.91 -12.15
N MET A 53 -13.72 -6.02 -12.66
CA MET A 53 -14.39 -6.15 -13.95
C MET A 53 -13.49 -5.73 -15.13
N LYS A 54 -12.28 -5.25 -14.83
CA LYS A 54 -11.30 -4.74 -15.80
C LYS A 54 -10.08 -5.66 -15.82
#